data_AF-A0AA43FQP5-F1
#
_entry.id   AF-A0AA43FQP5-F1
#
_cell.length_a   1.000
_cell.length_b   1.000
_cell.length_c   1.000
_cell.angle_alpha   90.00
_cell.angle_beta   90.00
_cell.angle_gamma   90.00
#
_symmetry.space_group_name_H-M   'P 1'
#
loop_
_entity.id
_entity.type
_entity.pdbx_description
1 polymer ?
#
loop_
_entity_poly.entity_id
_entity_poly.type
_entity_poly.pdbx_seq_one_letter_code
_entity_poly.pdbx_strand_id
1 'polypeptide(L)'
;MNHLDPGVVLALRDGEDEFVHPDALAHLQTCVACRRALNDAREVAQEIAGAFESLDAPSQMEVRKEHVRRRVGEKPRAPRSGRGWRISTPARAAGLLLVFGSAASAAVPGWPLHRWLTGDSAAPVASGPAVASPPTATASVATTSDGEGGVRVSATGAPVVVEVTGMSGGGSVVVRWVDGADVSVLAPGESAFRSSRGSVSVAAPFGPVLVEIPRSARNVSVLFEDRLLFRWRDGASEVALTPDEIDAGEKVFITPDP
;
A
#
# COMPACT_ATOMS: atom_id res chain seq x y z
N MET A 1 -33.29 -27.81 -3.14
CA MET A 1 -32.38 -28.04 -4.28
C MET A 1 -31.01 -27.59 -3.83
N ASN A 2 -29.99 -28.45 -3.94
CA ASN A 2 -28.63 -28.09 -3.52
C ASN A 2 -27.99 -27.26 -4.63
N HIS A 3 -27.38 -26.14 -4.27
CA HIS A 3 -26.58 -25.31 -5.17
C HIS A 3 -25.21 -25.97 -5.42
N LEU A 4 -24.54 -25.55 -6.49
CA LEU A 4 -23.15 -25.94 -6.74
C LEU A 4 -22.25 -25.43 -5.62
N ASP A 5 -21.24 -26.24 -5.29
CA ASP A 5 -20.18 -25.82 -4.38
C ASP A 5 -19.40 -24.63 -4.99
N PRO A 6 -19.01 -23.63 -4.18
CA PRO A 6 -18.26 -22.47 -4.67
C PRO A 6 -17.00 -22.84 -5.45
N GLY A 7 -16.29 -23.91 -5.06
CA GLY A 7 -15.09 -24.36 -5.77
C GLY A 7 -15.39 -24.84 -7.19
N VAL A 8 -16.52 -25.52 -7.39
CA VAL A 8 -16.97 -25.96 -8.72
C VAL A 8 -17.34 -24.75 -9.60
N VAL A 9 -17.93 -23.70 -9.02
CA VAL A 9 -18.23 -22.46 -9.75
C VAL A 9 -16.96 -21.75 -10.21
N LEU A 10 -15.91 -21.73 -9.38
CA LEU A 10 -14.61 -21.14 -9.74
C LEU A 10 -13.87 -21.97 -10.80
N ALA A 11 -13.85 -23.30 -10.69
CA ALA A 11 -13.27 -24.17 -11.73
C ALA A 11 -13.95 -23.98 -13.09
N LEU A 12 -15.29 -23.88 -13.10
CA LEU A 12 -16.10 -23.56 -14.29
C LEU A 12 -15.85 -22.15 -14.85
N ARG A 13 -15.50 -21.18 -13.99
CA ARG A 13 -15.12 -19.83 -14.42
C ARG A 13 -13.78 -19.86 -15.16
N ASP A 14 -12.82 -20.60 -14.62
CA ASP A 14 -11.43 -20.65 -15.09
C ASP A 14 -11.23 -21.57 -16.31
N GLY A 15 -12.29 -22.25 -16.76
CA GLY A 15 -12.24 -23.15 -17.90
C GLY A 15 -11.50 -24.45 -17.59
N GLU A 16 -11.44 -24.82 -16.31
CA GLU A 16 -10.85 -26.09 -15.83
C GLU A 16 -11.81 -27.26 -16.07
N ASP A 17 -12.30 -27.39 -17.32
CA ASP A 17 -13.38 -28.31 -17.72
C ASP A 17 -13.05 -29.77 -17.44
N GLU A 18 -11.76 -30.12 -17.36
CA GLU A 18 -11.28 -31.47 -17.03
C GLU A 18 -11.67 -31.90 -15.61
N PHE A 19 -11.92 -30.96 -14.70
CA PHE A 19 -12.31 -31.22 -13.31
C PHE A 19 -13.81 -30.99 -13.06
N VAL A 20 -14.57 -30.58 -14.08
CA VAL A 20 -15.99 -30.25 -13.93
C VAL A 20 -16.84 -31.47 -14.25
N HIS A 21 -17.62 -31.92 -13.26
CA HIS A 21 -18.58 -33.00 -13.45
C HIS A 21 -19.66 -32.59 -14.49
N PRO A 22 -20.05 -33.45 -15.45
CA PRO A 22 -21.07 -33.12 -16.46
C PRO A 22 -22.42 -32.69 -15.85
N ASP A 23 -22.72 -33.15 -14.63
CA ASP A 23 -23.91 -32.76 -13.88
C ASP A 23 -23.93 -31.28 -13.49
N ALA A 24 -22.76 -30.64 -13.33
CA ALA A 24 -22.66 -29.22 -13.01
C ALA A 24 -23.14 -28.35 -14.18
N LEU A 25 -22.81 -28.73 -15.42
CA LEU A 25 -23.30 -28.06 -16.62
C LEU A 25 -24.81 -28.23 -16.79
N ALA A 26 -25.34 -29.43 -16.56
CA ALA A 26 -26.79 -29.69 -16.58
C ALA A 26 -27.52 -28.89 -15.48
N HIS A 27 -26.92 -28.76 -14.29
CA HIS A 27 -27.45 -27.94 -13.21
C HIS A 27 -27.50 -26.46 -13.60
N LEU A 28 -26.45 -25.92 -14.23
CA LEU A 28 -26.44 -24.52 -14.68
C LEU A 28 -27.55 -24.21 -15.70
N GLN A 29 -27.96 -25.18 -16.52
CA GLN A 29 -29.07 -25.00 -17.46
C GLN A 29 -30.42 -24.82 -16.77
N THR A 30 -30.61 -25.37 -15.56
CA THR A 30 -31.90 -25.37 -14.84
C THR A 30 -31.91 -24.41 -13.64
N CYS A 31 -30.76 -24.12 -13.04
CA CYS A 31 -30.65 -23.30 -11.84
C CYS A 31 -30.20 -21.86 -12.16
N VAL A 32 -31.11 -20.90 -12.03
CA VAL A 32 -30.83 -19.47 -12.29
C VAL A 32 -29.83 -18.90 -11.28
N ALA A 33 -29.89 -19.32 -10.01
CA ALA A 33 -29.01 -18.81 -8.95
C ALA A 33 -27.53 -19.14 -9.21
N CYS A 34 -27.21 -20.40 -9.54
CA CYS A 34 -25.84 -20.80 -9.85
C CYS A 34 -25.32 -20.16 -11.14
N ARG A 35 -26.20 -19.88 -12.11
CA ARG A 35 -25.83 -19.16 -13.33
C ARG A 35 -25.48 -17.70 -13.07
N ARG A 36 -26.21 -17.03 -12.16
CA ARG A 36 -25.85 -15.68 -11.69
C ARG A 36 -24.50 -15.70 -10.99
N ALA A 37 -24.31 -16.59 -10.02
CA ALA A 37 -23.04 -16.71 -9.31
C ALA A 37 -21.84 -16.94 -10.25
N LEU A 38 -21.99 -17.76 -11.29
CA LEU A 38 -20.94 -17.95 -12.30
C LEU A 38 -20.68 -16.68 -13.12
N ASN A 39 -21.73 -15.95 -13.51
CA ASN A 39 -21.57 -14.69 -14.25
C ASN A 39 -20.91 -13.61 -13.38
N ASP A 40 -21.34 -13.46 -12.13
CA ASP A 40 -20.75 -12.51 -11.18
C ASP A 40 -19.25 -12.82 -10.99
N ALA A 41 -18.90 -14.10 -10.85
CA ALA A 41 -17.50 -14.53 -10.74
C ALA A 41 -16.67 -14.22 -12.00
N ARG A 42 -17.28 -14.30 -13.20
CA ARG A 42 -16.63 -13.93 -14.47
C ARG A 42 -16.46 -12.43 -14.61
N GLU A 43 -17.44 -11.63 -14.20
CA GLU A 43 -17.38 -10.17 -14.23
C GLU A 43 -16.23 -9.66 -13.35
N VAL A 44 -16.13 -10.15 -12.11
CA VAL A 44 -15.01 -9.81 -11.21
C VAL A 44 -13.65 -10.22 -11.82
N ALA A 45 -13.57 -11.40 -12.45
CA ALA A 45 -12.33 -11.82 -13.10
C ALA A 45 -11.94 -10.93 -14.30
N GLN A 46 -12.93 -10.46 -15.08
CA GLN A 46 -12.71 -9.51 -16.17
C GLN A 46 -12.27 -8.14 -15.66
N GLU A 47 -12.85 -7.65 -14.57
CA GLU A 47 -12.46 -6.39 -13.95
C GLU A 47 -10.99 -6.45 -13.47
N ILE A 48 -10.61 -7.52 -12.79
CA ILE A 48 -9.23 -7.75 -12.35
C ILE A 48 -8.28 -7.83 -13.55
N ALA A 49 -8.64 -8.58 -14.59
CA ALA A 49 -7.84 -8.69 -15.81
C ALA A 49 -7.64 -7.32 -16.49
N GLY A 50 -8.69 -6.51 -16.58
CA GLY A 50 -8.61 -5.14 -17.12
C GLY A 50 -7.74 -4.22 -16.27
N ALA A 51 -7.78 -4.36 -14.95
CA ALA A 51 -6.88 -3.63 -14.05
C ALA A 51 -5.41 -4.01 -14.30
N PHE A 52 -5.10 -5.30 -14.49
CA PHE A 52 -3.74 -5.73 -14.83
C PHE A 52 -3.28 -5.25 -16.22
N GLU A 53 -4.16 -5.28 -17.22
CA GLU A 53 -3.85 -4.75 -18.54
C GLU A 53 -3.52 -3.24 -18.49
N SER A 54 -4.17 -2.49 -17.60
CA SER A 54 -3.83 -1.08 -17.37
C SER A 54 -2.45 -0.87 -16.73
N LEU A 55 -1.96 -1.84 -15.95
CA LEU A 55 -0.62 -1.84 -15.35
C LEU A 55 0.45 -2.28 -16.35
N ASP A 56 0.11 -3.17 -17.28
CA ASP A 56 1.00 -3.67 -18.35
C ASP A 56 1.14 -2.67 -19.51
N ALA A 57 0.37 -1.57 -19.52
CA ALA A 57 0.64 -0.44 -20.39
C ALA A 57 2.13 -0.05 -20.27
N PRO A 58 2.85 0.10 -21.40
CA PRO A 58 4.30 0.29 -21.39
C PRO A 58 4.63 1.41 -20.41
N SER A 59 5.26 1.01 -19.30
CA SER A 59 5.47 1.93 -18.18
C SER A 59 6.05 3.23 -18.75
N GLN A 60 5.63 4.38 -18.21
CA GLN A 60 6.21 5.67 -18.62
C GLN A 60 7.75 5.66 -18.55
N MET A 61 8.32 4.71 -17.80
CA MET A 61 9.74 4.42 -17.74
C MET A 61 10.35 3.93 -19.07
N GLU A 62 9.67 3.13 -19.89
CA GLU A 62 10.18 2.75 -21.23
C GLU A 62 10.16 3.94 -22.20
N VAL A 63 9.10 4.74 -22.18
CA VAL A 63 9.03 6.01 -22.93
C VAL A 63 10.12 6.98 -22.48
N ARG A 64 10.38 7.08 -21.16
CA ARG A 64 11.47 7.89 -20.60
C ARG A 64 12.86 7.34 -20.97
N LYS A 65 13.06 6.02 -20.94
CA LYS A 65 14.32 5.38 -21.35
C LYS A 65 14.62 5.67 -22.82
N GLU A 66 13.62 5.61 -23.70
CA GLU A 66 13.79 5.94 -25.11
C GLU A 66 14.13 7.43 -25.31
N HIS A 67 13.47 8.32 -24.58
CA HIS A 67 13.82 9.75 -24.57
C HIS A 67 15.25 10.02 -24.09
N VAL A 68 15.74 9.26 -23.09
CA VAL A 68 17.13 9.36 -22.62
C VAL A 68 18.09 8.81 -23.65
N ARG A 69 17.78 7.68 -24.29
CA ARG A 69 18.60 7.11 -25.37
C ARG A 69 18.76 8.08 -26.54
N ARG A 70 17.68 8.74 -26.98
CA ARG A 70 17.76 9.82 -27.99
C ARG A 70 18.68 10.96 -27.54
N ARG A 71 18.50 11.48 -26.31
CA ARG A 71 19.37 12.56 -25.80
C ARG A 71 20.85 12.17 -25.67
N VAL A 72 21.14 10.92 -25.32
CA VAL A 72 22.52 10.43 -25.18
C VAL A 72 23.13 10.13 -26.55
N GLY A 73 22.36 9.56 -27.48
CA GLY A 73 22.79 9.23 -28.84
C GLY A 73 22.97 10.45 -29.75
N GLU A 74 22.18 11.51 -29.55
CA GLU A 74 22.23 12.74 -30.34
C GLU A 74 23.27 13.75 -29.85
N LYS A 75 24.08 13.44 -28.83
CA LYS A 75 25.20 14.32 -28.47
C LYS A 75 26.10 14.47 -29.70
N PRO A 76 26.14 15.67 -30.31
CA PRO A 76 26.98 15.88 -31.48
C PRO A 76 28.40 15.57 -31.03
N ARG A 77 29.07 14.62 -31.68
CA ARG A 77 30.50 14.42 -31.51
C ARG A 77 31.12 15.78 -31.84
N ALA A 78 31.49 16.53 -30.81
CA ALA A 78 32.12 17.83 -30.97
C ALA A 78 33.25 17.65 -31.99
N PRO A 79 33.32 18.48 -33.04
CA PRO A 79 34.38 18.37 -34.02
C PRO A 79 35.68 18.47 -33.24
N ARG A 80 36.48 17.41 -33.30
CA ARG A 80 37.86 17.40 -32.78
C ARG A 80 38.63 18.40 -33.63
N SER A 81 38.50 19.68 -33.32
CA SER A 81 39.36 20.71 -33.87
C SER A 81 40.76 20.39 -33.37
N GLY A 82 41.56 19.83 -34.27
CA GLY A 82 42.96 19.56 -34.05
C GLY A 82 43.66 20.86 -33.64
N ARG A 83 44.03 20.94 -32.37
CA ARG A 83 45.11 21.82 -31.92
C ARG A 83 46.09 20.93 -31.19
N GLY A 84 47.18 20.63 -31.90
CA GLY A 84 48.26 19.78 -31.42
C GLY A 84 48.81 20.30 -30.11
N TRP A 85 48.58 19.53 -29.04
CA TRP A 85 49.37 19.65 -27.85
C TRP A 85 50.45 18.59 -27.93
N ARG A 86 51.62 19.01 -28.41
CA ARG A 86 52.85 18.24 -28.33
C ARG A 86 53.22 18.14 -26.85
N ILE A 87 52.99 16.99 -26.24
CA ILE A 87 53.64 16.63 -24.98
C ILE A 87 54.59 15.48 -25.30
N SER A 88 55.86 15.80 -25.14
CA SER A 88 57.03 14.95 -25.31
C SER A 88 57.00 13.75 -24.37
N THR A 89 57.04 12.57 -24.99
CA THR A 89 57.78 11.32 -24.68
C THR A 89 58.00 10.79 -23.25
N PRO A 90 58.15 9.46 -23.14
CA PRO A 90 57.62 8.65 -22.04
C PRO A 90 58.73 8.09 -21.15
N ALA A 91 58.53 8.05 -19.85
CA ALA A 91 59.23 7.11 -18.98
C ALA A 91 58.54 7.04 -17.61
N ARG A 92 58.24 5.81 -17.20
CA ARG A 92 57.90 5.39 -15.83
C ARG A 92 56.50 5.79 -15.32
N ALA A 93 55.56 4.86 -15.52
CA ALA A 93 54.67 4.41 -14.46
C ALA A 93 53.90 3.17 -14.98
N ALA A 94 54.64 2.10 -15.27
CA ALA A 94 54.07 0.78 -15.12
C ALA A 94 53.81 0.57 -13.62
N GLY A 95 52.59 0.16 -13.26
CA GLY A 95 52.37 -0.54 -11.99
C GLY A 95 51.69 0.22 -10.86
N LEU A 96 50.65 1.02 -11.10
CA LEU A 96 49.71 1.34 -10.02
C LEU A 96 48.25 1.12 -10.44
N LEU A 97 47.75 -0.04 -9.99
CA LEU A 97 46.42 -0.25 -9.42
C LEU A 97 45.23 -0.43 -10.38
N LEU A 98 45.28 -1.54 -11.11
CA LEU A 98 44.11 -2.36 -11.46
C LEU A 98 43.54 -3.06 -10.19
N VAL A 99 43.19 -2.30 -9.16
CA VAL A 99 42.58 -2.84 -7.91
C VAL A 99 41.52 -1.87 -7.39
N PHE A 100 40.42 -1.73 -8.15
CA PHE A 100 39.12 -1.27 -7.67
C PHE A 100 38.11 -1.92 -8.62
N GLY A 101 37.23 -2.84 -8.26
CA GLY A 101 36.80 -3.34 -6.97
C GLY A 101 35.60 -4.22 -7.28
N SER A 102 35.87 -5.39 -7.83
CA SER A 102 34.92 -6.51 -7.87
C SER A 102 34.79 -7.07 -6.46
N ALA A 103 33.55 -7.30 -6.02
CA ALA A 103 33.11 -7.83 -4.72
C ALA A 103 32.76 -6.79 -3.64
N ALA A 104 31.54 -6.24 -3.75
CA ALA A 104 30.74 -5.89 -2.59
C ALA A 104 29.23 -5.93 -2.92
N SER A 105 28.74 -7.07 -3.41
CA SER A 105 27.36 -7.47 -3.09
C SER A 105 27.38 -7.96 -1.64
N ALA A 106 27.63 -7.03 -0.71
CA ALA A 106 27.43 -7.27 0.69
C ALA A 106 25.95 -7.60 0.84
N ALA A 107 25.68 -8.86 1.22
CA ALA A 107 24.44 -9.24 1.85
C ALA A 107 24.20 -8.24 2.97
N VAL A 108 23.28 -7.30 2.76
CA VAL A 108 22.76 -6.42 3.81
C VAL A 108 21.94 -7.33 4.71
N PRO A 109 22.43 -7.70 5.91
CA PRO A 109 21.64 -8.50 6.83
C PRO A 109 20.54 -7.58 7.33
N GLY A 110 19.29 -7.86 6.96
CA GLY A 110 18.14 -7.03 7.35
C GLY A 110 17.19 -6.63 6.21
N TRP A 111 17.35 -7.17 5.00
CA TRP A 111 16.37 -6.93 3.95
C TRP A 111 15.11 -7.80 4.13
N PRO A 112 13.90 -7.20 4.22
CA PRO A 112 12.67 -7.89 4.61
C PRO A 112 12.20 -8.96 3.62
N LEU A 113 12.73 -8.97 2.39
CA LEU A 113 12.40 -9.95 1.35
C LEU A 113 12.89 -11.38 1.70
N HIS A 114 13.98 -11.53 2.45
CA HIS A 114 14.48 -12.86 2.82
C HIS A 114 13.51 -13.64 3.71
N ARG A 115 12.68 -12.94 4.51
CA ARG A 115 11.75 -13.56 5.44
C ARG A 115 10.53 -14.18 4.76
N TRP A 116 10.24 -13.77 3.53
CA TRP A 116 9.15 -14.33 2.73
C TRP A 116 9.58 -15.58 1.95
N LEU A 117 10.84 -15.63 1.49
CA LEU A 117 11.35 -16.78 0.72
C LEU A 117 11.77 -17.97 1.58
N THR A 118 12.18 -17.78 2.83
CA THR A 118 12.66 -18.91 3.65
C THR A 118 11.57 -19.68 4.37
N GLY A 119 10.29 -19.28 4.28
CA GLY A 119 9.16 -20.12 4.75
C GLY A 119 9.23 -20.55 6.22
N ASP A 120 10.06 -19.92 7.06
CA ASP A 120 10.21 -20.29 8.47
C ASP A 120 9.05 -19.69 9.29
N SER A 121 7.86 -20.26 9.12
CA SER A 121 6.81 -20.27 10.14
C SER A 121 7.12 -21.35 11.17
N ALA A 122 8.17 -21.13 11.97
CA ALA A 122 8.38 -21.91 13.19
C ALA A 122 7.57 -21.27 14.32
N ALA A 123 6.34 -21.73 14.52
CA ALA A 123 5.56 -21.44 15.71
C ALA A 123 6.13 -22.22 16.91
N PRO A 124 6.36 -21.60 18.09
CA PRO A 124 6.57 -22.37 19.31
C PRO A 124 5.24 -22.94 19.78
N VAL A 125 5.11 -24.26 19.70
CA VAL A 125 4.05 -25.04 20.35
C VAL A 125 4.32 -25.01 21.86
N ALA A 126 3.58 -24.16 22.58
CA ALA A 126 3.49 -24.20 24.03
C ALA A 126 2.11 -24.72 24.43
N SER A 127 2.01 -26.04 24.61
CA SER A 127 0.87 -26.69 25.22
C SER A 127 0.95 -26.51 26.74
N GLY A 128 0.07 -25.70 27.30
CA GLY A 128 -0.20 -25.63 28.73
C GLY A 128 -1.72 -25.59 28.98
N PRO A 129 -2.28 -26.44 29.86
CA PRO A 129 -3.70 -26.41 30.16
C PRO A 129 -4.01 -25.24 31.11
N ALA A 130 -4.39 -24.09 30.56
CA ALA A 130 -4.94 -22.97 31.33
C ALA A 130 -6.47 -23.11 31.40
N VAL A 131 -6.97 -23.31 32.62
CA VAL A 131 -8.39 -23.34 32.98
C VAL A 131 -9.01 -21.98 32.60
N ALA A 132 -9.81 -21.96 31.54
CA ALA A 132 -10.48 -20.77 31.04
C ALA A 132 -11.72 -20.47 31.88
N SER A 133 -11.67 -19.38 32.64
CA SER A 133 -12.86 -18.66 33.11
C SER A 133 -13.42 -17.85 31.93
N PRO A 134 -14.74 -17.79 31.72
CA PRO A 134 -15.33 -17.03 30.61
C PRO A 134 -15.08 -15.53 30.81
N PRO A 135 -14.48 -14.81 29.84
CA PRO A 135 -14.44 -13.37 29.89
C PRO A 135 -15.85 -12.82 29.59
N THR A 136 -16.42 -12.15 30.58
CA THR A 136 -17.55 -11.25 30.39
C THR A 136 -17.11 -10.11 29.47
N ALA A 137 -17.37 -10.27 28.18
CA ALA A 137 -17.21 -9.20 27.21
C ALA A 137 -18.26 -8.11 27.53
N THR A 138 -17.84 -7.08 28.26
CA THR A 138 -18.58 -5.82 28.34
C THR A 138 -18.30 -5.09 27.03
N ALA A 139 -19.13 -5.36 26.02
CA ALA A 139 -19.17 -4.57 24.81
C ALA A 139 -19.67 -3.16 25.18
N SER A 140 -18.72 -2.25 25.40
CA SER A 140 -19.01 -0.83 25.55
C SER A 140 -19.32 -0.29 24.16
N VAL A 141 -20.59 -0.38 23.75
CA VAL A 141 -21.11 0.27 22.54
C VAL A 141 -21.08 1.77 22.81
N ALA A 142 -20.01 2.43 22.38
CA ALA A 142 -19.99 3.88 22.28
C ALA A 142 -20.92 4.27 21.13
N THR A 143 -21.99 4.96 21.47
CA THR A 143 -22.95 5.56 20.54
C THR A 143 -22.21 6.57 19.66
N THR A 144 -21.88 6.20 18.41
CA THR A 144 -21.45 7.16 17.39
C THR A 144 -22.69 7.89 16.89
N SER A 145 -22.62 9.22 16.87
CA SER A 145 -23.63 10.08 16.24
C SER A 145 -23.87 9.68 14.80
N ASP A 146 -25.11 9.87 14.37
CA ASP A 146 -25.67 9.48 13.08
C ASP A 146 -24.71 9.70 11.89
N GLY A 147 -24.24 8.60 11.31
CA GLY A 147 -23.58 8.58 10.00
C GLY A 147 -22.06 8.74 9.97
N GLU A 148 -21.36 8.80 11.10
CA GLU A 148 -19.89 8.81 11.13
C GLU A 148 -19.34 7.42 11.49
N GLY A 149 -18.56 6.84 10.57
CA GLY A 149 -17.85 5.58 10.78
C GLY A 149 -16.43 5.85 11.28
N GLY A 150 -15.87 4.95 12.08
CA GLY A 150 -14.48 5.13 12.52
C GLY A 150 -13.79 3.86 12.99
N VAL A 151 -12.46 3.92 12.98
CA VAL A 151 -11.56 2.85 13.42
C VAL A 151 -10.59 3.40 14.44
N ARG A 152 -10.26 2.60 15.46
CA ARG A 152 -9.21 2.90 16.44
C ARG A 152 -8.12 1.85 16.43
N VAL A 153 -6.86 2.30 16.48
CA VAL A 153 -5.68 1.44 16.54
C VAL A 153 -4.73 1.94 17.62
N SER A 154 -4.18 1.01 18.42
CA SER A 154 -3.27 1.38 19.50
C SER A 154 -1.94 1.93 18.99
N ALA A 155 -1.49 3.05 19.57
CA ALA A 155 -0.28 3.77 19.19
C ALA A 155 0.90 3.58 20.16
N THR A 156 0.76 2.66 21.13
CA THR A 156 1.73 2.43 22.21
C THR A 156 2.92 1.56 21.82
N GLY A 157 2.92 0.98 20.61
CA GLY A 157 3.93 0.02 20.16
C GLY A 157 4.54 0.36 18.81
N ALA A 158 4.10 -0.36 17.78
CA ALA A 158 4.60 -0.20 16.42
C ALA A 158 4.22 1.17 15.83
N PRO A 159 5.00 1.70 14.87
CA PRO A 159 4.60 2.84 14.08
C PRO A 159 3.22 2.62 13.46
N VAL A 160 2.39 3.67 13.45
CA VAL A 160 1.07 3.63 12.83
C VAL A 160 1.11 4.42 11.52
N VAL A 161 0.61 3.80 10.45
CA VAL A 161 0.43 4.46 9.15
C VAL A 161 -1.06 4.60 8.89
N VAL A 162 -1.53 5.83 8.71
CA VAL A 162 -2.88 6.15 8.28
C VAL A 162 -2.82 6.51 6.80
N GLU A 163 -3.56 5.81 5.97
CA GLU A 163 -3.62 6.02 4.53
C GLU A 163 -5.03 6.42 4.14
N VAL A 164 -5.15 7.57 3.49
CA VAL A 164 -6.42 8.12 2.99
C VAL A 164 -6.42 8.02 1.47
N THR A 165 -7.42 7.37 0.88
CA THR A 165 -7.57 7.20 -0.57
C THR A 165 -8.98 7.52 -1.05
N GLY A 166 -9.12 7.73 -2.36
CA GLY A 166 -10.41 7.86 -3.03
C GLY A 166 -11.16 9.17 -2.77
N MET A 167 -10.50 10.15 -2.14
CA MET A 167 -11.10 11.45 -1.87
C MET A 167 -11.12 12.30 -3.15
N SER A 168 -12.33 12.71 -3.55
CA SER A 168 -12.51 13.65 -4.65
C SER A 168 -12.01 15.06 -4.27
N GLY A 169 -11.62 15.85 -5.28
CA GLY A 169 -11.02 17.17 -5.09
C GLY A 169 -11.85 18.09 -4.19
N GLY A 170 -11.18 18.81 -3.28
CA GLY A 170 -11.83 19.68 -2.29
C GLY A 170 -12.22 18.99 -0.99
N GLY A 171 -11.89 17.71 -0.81
CA GLY A 171 -11.91 17.07 0.50
C GLY A 171 -10.83 17.61 1.45
N SER A 172 -10.89 17.22 2.72
CA SER A 172 -9.88 17.62 3.69
C SER A 172 -9.50 16.49 4.64
N VAL A 173 -8.26 16.50 5.10
CA VAL A 173 -7.79 15.64 6.18
C VAL A 173 -7.49 16.54 7.37
N VAL A 174 -8.20 16.31 8.47
CA VAL A 174 -8.06 17.06 9.71
C VAL A 174 -7.23 16.21 10.68
N VAL A 175 -6.09 16.72 11.10
CA VAL A 175 -5.25 16.07 12.11
C VAL A 175 -5.39 16.80 13.43
N ARG A 176 -5.85 16.08 14.46
CA ARG A 176 -6.07 16.62 15.81
C ARG A 176 -5.24 15.87 16.84
N TRP A 177 -4.65 16.59 17.79
CA TRP A 177 -4.01 15.95 18.94
C TRP A 177 -4.99 15.73 20.08
N VAL A 178 -4.99 14.52 20.61
CA VAL A 178 -5.85 14.13 21.73
C VAL A 178 -5.03 13.56 22.88
N ASP A 179 -5.62 13.55 24.07
CA ASP A 179 -5.09 12.79 25.19
C ASP A 179 -5.63 11.35 25.09
N GLY A 180 -4.74 10.36 25.10
CA GLY A 180 -5.11 8.97 24.88
C GLY A 180 -3.94 8.07 24.51
N ALA A 181 -4.25 6.85 24.10
CA ALA A 181 -3.28 5.83 23.69
C ALA A 181 -3.51 5.28 22.27
N ASP A 182 -4.62 5.65 21.64
CA ASP A 182 -5.07 5.12 20.36
C ASP A 182 -5.15 6.23 19.32
N VAL A 183 -4.79 5.89 18.08
CA VAL A 183 -5.09 6.70 16.89
C VAL A 183 -6.52 6.37 16.47
N SER A 184 -7.36 7.39 16.35
CA SER A 184 -8.72 7.25 15.80
C SER A 184 -8.76 7.84 14.40
N VAL A 185 -9.41 7.16 13.47
CA VAL A 185 -9.72 7.68 12.13
C VAL A 185 -11.23 7.67 11.99
N LEU A 186 -11.82 8.83 11.76
CA LEU A 186 -13.24 9.04 11.59
C LEU A 186 -13.49 9.63 10.19
N ALA A 187 -14.52 9.13 9.52
CA ALA A 187 -14.91 9.61 8.20
C ALA A 187 -16.42 9.43 7.99
N PRO A 188 -17.02 10.15 7.01
CA PRO A 188 -18.45 10.02 6.70
C PRO A 188 -18.84 8.58 6.36
N GLY A 189 -20.10 8.21 6.60
CA GLY A 189 -20.58 6.82 6.63
C GLY A 189 -20.48 6.03 5.33
N GLU A 190 -20.25 6.69 4.19
CA GLU A 190 -19.95 6.03 2.92
C GLU A 190 -18.48 5.60 2.78
N SER A 191 -17.67 5.84 3.81
CA SER A 191 -16.25 5.49 3.81
C SER A 191 -16.03 4.02 4.16
N ALA A 192 -15.09 3.39 3.47
CA ALA A 192 -14.64 2.04 3.78
C ALA A 192 -13.34 2.09 4.60
N PHE A 193 -13.30 1.29 5.67
CA PHE A 193 -12.13 1.21 6.55
C PHE A 193 -11.50 -0.18 6.51
N ARG A 194 -10.16 -0.21 6.52
CA ARG A 194 -9.38 -1.43 6.73
C ARG A 194 -8.32 -1.17 7.79
N SER A 195 -8.28 -2.01 8.81
CA SER A 195 -7.27 -1.96 9.85
C SER A 195 -6.37 -3.18 9.79
N SER A 196 -5.07 -2.97 9.92
CA SER A 196 -4.09 -4.03 10.15
C SER A 196 -3.14 -3.64 11.29
N ARG A 197 -2.21 -4.52 11.64
CA ARG A 197 -1.25 -4.21 12.71
C ARG A 197 -0.34 -3.05 12.29
N GLY A 198 -0.58 -1.87 12.88
CA GLY A 198 0.20 -0.66 12.59
C GLY A 198 -0.22 0.06 11.31
N SER A 199 -1.37 -0.28 10.72
CA SER A 199 -1.93 0.50 9.61
C SER A 199 -3.44 0.65 9.67
N VAL A 200 -3.91 1.80 9.21
CA VAL A 200 -5.33 2.09 8.95
C VAL A 200 -5.40 2.65 7.54
N SER A 201 -6.19 2.02 6.68
CA SER A 201 -6.52 2.54 5.37
C SER A 201 -7.99 2.95 5.37
N VAL A 202 -8.28 4.16 4.90
CA VAL A 202 -9.62 4.71 4.77
C VAL A 202 -9.83 5.17 3.34
N ALA A 203 -10.82 4.58 2.67
CA ALA A 203 -11.30 5.03 1.38
C ALA A 203 -12.53 5.92 1.62
N ALA A 204 -12.37 7.23 1.48
CA ALA A 204 -13.38 8.22 1.80
C ALA A 204 -13.69 9.07 0.57
N PRO A 205 -14.88 8.93 -0.08
CA PRO A 205 -15.19 9.65 -1.31
C PRO A 205 -15.30 11.18 -1.11
N PHE A 206 -15.69 11.62 0.08
CA PHE A 206 -15.90 13.02 0.44
C PHE A 206 -15.67 13.31 1.92
N GLY A 207 -15.65 14.61 2.23
CA GLY A 207 -15.74 15.15 3.59
C GLY A 207 -14.38 15.37 4.26
N PRO A 208 -14.41 15.89 5.50
CA PRO A 208 -13.23 15.85 6.34
C PRO A 208 -13.01 14.41 6.85
N VAL A 209 -11.80 13.89 6.66
CA VAL A 209 -11.32 12.70 7.36
C VAL A 209 -10.60 13.20 8.62
N LEU A 210 -11.15 12.91 9.79
CA LEU A 210 -10.56 13.30 11.07
C LEU A 210 -9.63 12.20 11.57
N VAL A 211 -8.35 12.54 11.71
CA VAL A 211 -7.31 11.69 12.28
C VAL A 211 -6.91 12.24 13.64
N GLU A 212 -7.34 11.55 14.70
CA GLU A 212 -6.94 11.86 16.07
C GLU A 212 -5.65 11.14 16.41
N ILE A 213 -4.61 11.88 16.74
CA ILE A 213 -3.30 11.36 17.10
C ILE A 213 -3.07 11.59 18.59
N PRO A 214 -2.84 10.54 19.40
CA PRO A 214 -2.57 10.74 20.81
C PRO A 214 -1.21 11.37 20.98
N ARG A 215 -1.10 12.37 21.88
CA ARG A 215 0.20 13.03 22.18
C ARG A 215 1.28 12.06 22.67
N SER A 216 0.87 10.92 23.22
CA SER A 216 1.74 9.82 23.68
C SER A 216 2.32 8.97 22.54
N ALA A 217 1.82 9.10 21.30
CA ALA A 217 2.28 8.31 20.18
C ALA A 217 3.76 8.58 19.86
N ARG A 218 4.51 7.52 19.59
CA ARG A 218 5.93 7.63 19.18
C ARG A 218 6.09 7.96 17.72
N ASN A 219 5.33 7.32 16.85
CA ASN A 219 5.47 7.47 15.40
C ASN A 219 4.13 7.23 14.70
N VAL A 220 3.58 8.28 14.07
CA VAL A 220 2.37 8.20 13.25
C VAL A 220 2.62 8.92 11.94
N SER A 221 2.28 8.31 10.81
CA SER A 221 2.36 8.93 9.49
C SER A 221 0.98 8.94 8.86
N VAL A 222 0.58 10.09 8.30
CA VAL A 222 -0.67 10.25 7.56
C VAL A 222 -0.30 10.47 6.08
N LEU A 223 -0.78 9.56 5.25
CA LEU A 223 -0.59 9.51 3.81
C LEU A 223 -1.91 9.84 3.12
N PHE A 224 -1.83 10.55 2.01
CA PHE A 224 -2.93 10.74 1.06
C PHE A 224 -2.44 10.34 -0.32
N GLU A 225 -3.07 9.33 -0.93
CA GLU A 225 -2.66 8.80 -2.24
C GLU A 225 -1.14 8.54 -2.29
N ASP A 226 -0.62 7.77 -1.32
CA ASP A 226 0.81 7.47 -1.10
C ASP A 226 1.73 8.66 -0.78
N ARG A 227 1.20 9.89 -0.70
CA ARG A 227 1.99 11.09 -0.39
C ARG A 227 1.90 11.40 1.09
N LEU A 228 3.05 11.59 1.73
CA LEU A 228 3.11 12.05 3.12
C LEU A 228 2.45 13.42 3.22
N LEU A 229 1.42 13.52 4.05
CA LEU A 229 0.81 14.79 4.45
C LEU A 229 1.45 15.27 5.75
N PHE A 230 1.46 14.37 6.73
CA PHE A 230 1.82 14.65 8.11
C PHE A 230 2.57 13.49 8.73
N ARG A 231 3.56 13.82 9.56
CA ARG A 231 4.30 12.86 10.38
C ARG A 231 4.43 13.35 11.80
N TRP A 232 4.06 12.53 12.76
CA TRP A 232 4.33 12.72 14.17
C TRP A 232 5.48 11.82 14.61
N ARG A 233 6.48 12.38 15.28
CA ARG A 233 7.60 11.62 15.84
C ARG A 233 8.00 12.19 17.19
N ASP A 234 7.87 11.39 18.24
CA ASP A 234 8.35 11.69 19.60
C ASP A 234 8.00 13.11 20.10
N GLY A 235 6.75 13.54 19.88
CA GLY A 235 6.30 14.87 20.31
C GLY A 235 6.47 15.99 19.27
N ALA A 236 7.13 15.71 18.14
CA ALA A 236 7.33 16.68 17.06
C ALA A 236 6.45 16.35 15.84
N SER A 237 5.84 17.38 15.26
CA SER A 237 5.16 17.28 13.97
C SER A 237 6.08 17.72 12.83
N GLU A 238 6.14 16.92 11.78
CA GLU A 238 6.74 17.25 10.50
C GLU A 238 5.66 17.24 9.43
N VAL A 239 5.63 18.32 8.66
CA VAL A 239 4.55 18.59 7.71
C VAL A 239 5.14 18.69 6.32
N ALA A 240 4.61 17.88 5.39
CA ALA A 240 5.12 17.80 4.03
C ALA A 240 4.39 18.74 3.05
N LEU A 241 3.15 19.12 3.36
CA LEU A 241 2.36 20.11 2.63
C LEU A 241 1.91 21.21 3.59
N THR A 242 2.01 22.47 3.19
CA THR A 242 1.61 23.61 4.02
C THR A 242 0.15 23.45 4.45
N PRO A 243 -0.14 23.19 5.73
CA PRO A 243 -1.51 23.05 6.21
C PRO A 243 -2.11 24.43 6.39
N ASP A 244 -3.43 24.52 6.25
CA ASP A 244 -4.16 25.62 6.84
C ASP A 244 -4.24 25.33 8.35
N GLU A 245 -3.52 26.13 9.14
CA GLU A 245 -3.55 26.06 10.59
C GLU A 245 -4.79 26.82 11.07
N ILE A 246 -5.79 26.08 11.54
CA ILE A 246 -7.06 26.66 12.02
C ILE A 246 -6.93 27.01 13.51
N ASP A 247 -6.31 26.14 14.31
CA ASP A 247 -6.13 26.33 15.76
C ASP A 247 -4.88 25.61 16.27
N ALA A 248 -4.38 26.00 17.46
CA ALA A 248 -3.14 25.48 18.08
C ALA A 248 -3.13 23.95 18.37
N GLY A 249 -4.23 23.26 18.11
CA GLY A 249 -4.40 21.82 18.30
C GLY A 249 -4.93 21.07 17.08
N GLU A 250 -5.05 21.74 15.93
CA GLU A 250 -5.68 21.19 14.74
C GLU A 250 -4.95 21.65 13.48
N LYS A 251 -4.62 20.71 12.60
CA LYS A 251 -4.04 20.98 11.29
C LYS A 251 -4.98 20.47 10.21
N VAL A 252 -5.34 21.34 9.28
CA VAL A 252 -6.21 20.98 8.16
C VAL A 252 -5.41 20.94 6.87
N PHE A 253 -5.50 19.80 6.19
CA PHE A 253 -4.86 19.56 4.90
C PHE A 253 -5.96 19.52 3.84
N ILE A 254 -5.98 20.50 2.96
CA ILE A 254 -6.86 20.49 1.79
C ILE A 254 -6.23 19.57 0.75
N THR A 255 -6.98 18.56 0.30
CA THR A 255 -6.48 17.68 -0.76
C THR A 255 -6.52 18.43 -2.09
N PRO A 256 -5.42 18.39 -2.87
CA PRO A 256 -5.41 19.03 -4.18
C PRO A 256 -6.42 18.36 -5.10
N ASP A 257 -7.07 19.15 -5.95
CA ASP A 257 -7.89 18.64 -7.06
C ASP A 257 -6.99 17.76 -7.96
N PRO A 258 -7.41 16.53 -8.32
CA PRO A 258 -6.60 15.61 -9.13
C PRO A 258 -6.14 16.17 -10.49
#